data_AF-A0A962VWT5-F1
#
_entry.id   AF-A0A962VWT5-F1
#
_cell.length_a   1.000
_cell.length_b   1.000
_cell.length_c   1.000
_cell.angle_alpha   90.00
_cell.angle_beta   90.00
_cell.angle_gamma   90.00
#
_symmetry.space_group_name_H-M   'P 1'
#
loop_
_entity.id
_entity.type
_entity.pdbx_description
1 polymer ?
#
loop_
_entity_poly.entity_id
_entity_poly.type
_entity_poly.pdbx_seq_one_letter_code
_entity_poly.pdbx_strand_id
1 'polypeptide(L)'
;MVTSKKNLKKRDAAAVPNVRAVVGKNLQGLLTNLGWGASEFHQRTGLSTHFIAGVLRGDQNISIDNLHVMAKALGIDVHQALNPRFEAPDKPLSLEMLKLSNRDVDGLRKSVAKLSNGPRAALAQQLRRLLAANGLTVAALGGEIGIAPSTIQKCLKGTQNVTVETLEAIAHGLGVAPFVLVLPTDT
;
A
#
# COMPACT_ATOMS: atom_id res chain seq x y z
N MET A 1 51.15 -22.54 -1.19
CA MET A 1 50.45 -22.91 -2.45
C MET A 1 49.12 -23.55 -2.06
N VAL A 2 48.05 -22.79 -1.87
CA VAL A 2 47.15 -22.16 -2.88
C VAL A 2 46.48 -23.19 -3.77
N THR A 3 45.20 -23.45 -3.48
CA THR A 3 44.05 -23.35 -4.41
C THR A 3 42.79 -23.63 -3.57
N SER A 4 42.24 -22.63 -2.87
CA SER A 4 41.22 -21.72 -3.39
C SER A 4 40.02 -22.47 -4.00
N LYS A 5 39.10 -22.95 -3.16
CA LYS A 5 37.71 -23.21 -3.56
C LYS A 5 37.03 -21.85 -3.77
N LYS A 6 37.36 -21.29 -4.92
CA LYS A 6 36.93 -20.02 -5.48
C LYS A 6 35.42 -20.04 -5.65
N ASN A 7 34.74 -19.12 -4.97
CA ASN A 7 33.53 -18.43 -5.43
C ASN A 7 32.50 -19.29 -6.17
N LEU A 8 31.66 -19.99 -5.41
CA LEU A 8 30.30 -20.27 -5.88
C LEU A 8 29.58 -18.92 -5.90
N LYS A 9 29.58 -18.30 -7.09
CA LYS A 9 29.01 -17.00 -7.42
C LYS A 9 27.70 -16.79 -6.68
N LYS A 10 27.65 -15.74 -5.84
CA LYS A 10 26.45 -14.93 -5.60
C LYS A 10 25.83 -14.68 -6.97
N ARG A 11 24.77 -15.41 -7.30
CA ARG A 11 23.77 -14.87 -8.21
C ARG A 11 23.14 -13.76 -7.39
N ASP A 12 23.30 -12.51 -7.84
CA ASP A 12 22.53 -11.40 -7.32
C ASP A 12 21.05 -11.72 -7.56
N ALA A 13 20.43 -12.38 -6.57
CA ALA A 13 18.99 -12.47 -6.48
C ALA A 13 18.54 -11.02 -6.32
N ALA A 14 17.97 -10.43 -7.37
CA ALA A 14 17.30 -9.15 -7.28
C ALA A 14 16.41 -9.21 -6.03
N ALA A 15 16.77 -8.43 -5.00
CA ALA A 15 16.04 -8.44 -3.74
C ALA A 15 14.58 -8.16 -4.07
N VAL A 16 13.67 -9.01 -3.58
CA VAL A 16 12.23 -8.78 -3.74
C VAL A 16 11.97 -7.35 -3.25
N PRO A 17 11.47 -6.44 -4.11
CA PRO A 17 11.33 -5.05 -3.72
C PRO A 17 10.42 -4.95 -2.50
N ASN A 18 10.89 -4.30 -1.43
CA ASN A 18 10.05 -3.97 -0.28
C ASN A 18 8.82 -3.17 -0.75
N VAL A 19 7.68 -3.35 -0.07
CA VAL A 19 6.41 -2.70 -0.40
C VAL A 19 6.51 -1.19 -0.63
N ARG A 20 7.38 -0.46 0.09
CA ARG A 20 7.59 0.99 -0.09
C ARG A 20 8.18 1.32 -1.46
N ALA A 21 9.14 0.51 -1.93
CA ALA A 21 9.73 0.68 -3.25
C ALA A 21 8.72 0.37 -4.36
N VAL A 22 7.84 -0.63 -4.14
CA VAL A 22 6.73 -0.93 -5.05
C VAL A 22 5.76 0.26 -5.15
N VAL A 23 5.32 0.78 -4.01
CA VAL A 23 4.44 1.96 -3.94
C VAL A 23 5.09 3.15 -4.63
N GLY A 24 6.35 3.47 -4.29
CA GLY A 24 7.07 4.60 -4.87
C GLY A 24 7.17 4.51 -6.39
N LYS A 25 7.61 3.36 -6.91
CA LYS A 25 7.70 3.08 -8.35
C LYS A 25 6.35 3.27 -9.06
N ASN A 26 5.28 2.67 -8.52
CA ASN A 26 3.97 2.68 -9.16
C ASN A 26 3.37 4.09 -9.19
N LEU A 27 3.47 4.84 -8.09
CA LEU A 27 3.01 6.23 -8.03
C LEU A 27 3.85 7.12 -8.95
N GLN A 28 5.17 6.93 -8.98
CA GLN A 28 6.07 7.72 -9.82
C GLN A 28 5.79 7.52 -11.31
N GLY A 29 5.55 6.27 -11.75
CA GLY A 29 5.19 6.00 -13.15
C GLY A 29 3.95 6.77 -13.60
N LEU A 30 2.90 6.77 -12.77
CA LEU A 30 1.67 7.53 -13.04
C LEU A 30 1.92 9.05 -13.06
N LEU A 31 2.68 9.57 -12.08
CA LEU A 31 3.02 10.99 -12.03
C LEU A 31 3.83 11.43 -13.26
N THR A 32 4.77 10.60 -13.72
CA THR A 32 5.56 10.87 -14.93
C THR A 32 4.67 10.92 -16.17
N ASN A 33 3.73 9.98 -16.33
CA ASN A 33 2.77 9.98 -17.44
C ASN A 33 1.88 11.22 -17.44
N LEU A 34 1.61 11.79 -16.27
CA LEU A 34 0.81 13.00 -16.09
C LEU A 34 1.62 14.31 -16.18
N GLY A 35 2.95 14.23 -16.23
CA GLY A 35 3.84 15.39 -16.12
C GLY A 35 3.78 16.08 -14.75
N TRP A 36 3.40 15.35 -13.69
CA TRP A 36 3.20 15.88 -12.35
C TRP A 36 4.45 15.68 -11.47
N GLY A 37 4.79 16.72 -10.71
CA GLY A 37 5.77 16.65 -9.63
C GLY A 37 5.11 16.60 -8.25
N ALA A 38 5.92 16.57 -7.19
CA ALA A 38 5.42 16.54 -5.80
C ALA A 38 4.56 17.78 -5.45
N SER A 39 4.85 18.95 -6.03
CA SER A 39 4.06 20.17 -5.85
C SER A 39 2.65 20.03 -6.41
N GLU A 40 2.53 19.53 -7.64
CA GLU A 40 1.24 19.28 -8.28
C GLU A 40 0.45 18.20 -7.55
N PHE A 41 1.13 17.15 -7.09
CA PHE A 41 0.47 16.08 -6.34
C PHE A 41 0.04 16.52 -4.93
N HIS A 42 0.76 17.46 -4.32
CA HIS A 42 0.35 18.13 -3.09
C HIS A 42 -0.96 18.89 -3.27
N GLN A 43 -1.15 19.63 -4.37
CA GLN A 43 -2.41 20.35 -4.65
C GLN A 43 -3.63 19.42 -4.75
N ARG A 44 -3.40 18.13 -5.06
CA ARG A 44 -4.46 17.13 -5.24
C ARG A 44 -4.73 16.29 -4.00
N THR A 45 -3.68 16.06 -3.21
CA THR A 45 -3.72 15.14 -2.07
C THR A 45 -3.60 15.82 -0.72
N GLY A 46 -3.26 17.12 -0.67
CA GLY A 46 -2.98 17.92 0.52
C GLY A 46 -1.85 17.38 1.42
N LEU A 47 -1.15 16.33 1.01
CA LEU A 47 0.00 15.77 1.71
C LEU A 47 1.23 16.62 1.42
N SER A 48 2.11 16.83 2.41
CA SER A 48 3.26 17.73 2.21
C SER A 48 4.16 17.24 1.08
N THR A 49 4.73 18.18 0.32
CA THR A 49 5.64 17.87 -0.79
C THR A 49 6.85 17.04 -0.33
N HIS A 50 7.38 17.32 0.87
CA HIS A 50 8.43 16.51 1.50
C HIS A 50 7.97 15.07 1.74
N PHE A 51 6.77 14.88 2.30
CA PHE A 51 6.22 13.55 2.56
C PHE A 51 6.00 12.77 1.27
N ILE A 52 5.38 13.41 0.27
CA ILE A 52 5.19 12.84 -1.07
C ILE A 52 6.54 12.39 -1.65
N ALA A 53 7.54 13.28 -1.67
CA ALA A 53 8.84 12.95 -2.24
C ALA A 53 9.53 11.79 -1.50
N GLY A 54 9.40 11.71 -0.17
CA GLY A 54 9.90 10.59 0.63
C GLY A 54 9.19 9.28 0.31
N VAL A 55 7.87 9.29 0.11
CA VAL A 55 7.10 8.10 -0.29
C VAL A 55 7.48 7.65 -1.70
N LEU A 56 7.61 8.57 -2.65
CA LEU A 56 7.97 8.26 -4.04
C LEU A 56 9.35 7.58 -4.15
N ARG A 57 10.31 7.95 -3.29
CA ARG A 57 11.62 7.29 -3.21
C ARG A 57 11.60 5.99 -2.41
N GLY A 58 10.53 5.71 -1.66
CA GLY A 58 10.44 4.57 -0.74
C GLY A 58 11.14 4.79 0.61
N ASP A 59 11.59 6.02 0.90
CA ASP A 59 12.28 6.38 2.16
C ASP A 59 11.30 6.52 3.33
N GLN A 60 10.05 6.91 3.03
CA GLN A 60 9.01 7.11 4.03
C GLN A 60 7.92 6.06 3.93
N ASN A 61 7.55 5.53 5.08
CA ASN A 61 6.40 4.64 5.22
C ASN A 61 5.09 5.46 5.16
N ILE A 62 4.03 4.84 4.63
CA ILE A 62 2.72 5.47 4.41
C ILE A 62 1.60 4.60 4.97
N SER A 63 0.54 5.23 5.49
CA SER A 63 -0.66 4.53 5.92
C SER A 63 -1.53 4.10 4.74
N ILE A 64 -2.30 3.01 4.88
CA ILE A 64 -3.20 2.54 3.82
C ILE A 64 -4.27 3.57 3.47
N ASP A 65 -4.67 4.43 4.41
CA ASP A 65 -5.58 5.54 4.12
C ASP A 65 -4.92 6.64 3.28
N ASN A 66 -3.71 7.07 3.63
CA ASN A 66 -3.01 8.09 2.85
C ASN A 66 -2.65 7.56 1.46
N LEU A 67 -2.27 6.28 1.37
CA LEU A 67 -2.04 5.63 0.08
C LEU A 67 -3.33 5.56 -0.74
N HIS A 68 -4.48 5.29 -0.11
CA HIS A 68 -5.77 5.34 -0.79
C HIS A 68 -6.09 6.74 -1.34
N VAL A 69 -5.80 7.81 -0.58
CA VAL A 69 -5.95 9.19 -1.07
C VAL A 69 -5.05 9.45 -2.29
N MET A 70 -3.76 9.08 -2.21
CA MET A 70 -2.83 9.20 -3.33
C MET A 70 -3.31 8.41 -4.56
N ALA A 71 -3.72 7.15 -4.35
CA ALA A 71 -4.21 6.27 -5.40
C ALA A 71 -5.44 6.87 -6.09
N LYS A 72 -6.42 7.37 -5.33
CA LYS A 72 -7.63 8.00 -5.89
C LYS A 72 -7.34 9.31 -6.62
N ALA A 73 -6.40 10.11 -6.15
CA ALA A 73 -5.95 11.31 -6.87
C ALA A 73 -5.26 10.97 -8.21
N LEU A 74 -4.67 9.77 -8.30
CA LEU A 74 -4.08 9.19 -9.52
C LEU A 74 -5.01 8.21 -10.23
N GLY A 75 -6.26 8.08 -9.78
CA GLY A 75 -7.24 7.34 -10.57
C GLY A 75 -7.24 5.85 -10.49
N ILE A 76 -6.46 5.34 -9.55
CA ILE A 76 -6.31 3.92 -9.34
C ILE A 76 -6.86 3.56 -7.97
N ASP A 77 -7.05 2.27 -7.77
CA ASP A 77 -7.35 1.72 -6.47
C ASP A 77 -6.07 1.46 -5.68
N VAL A 78 -6.21 1.47 -4.35
CA VAL A 78 -5.10 1.27 -3.41
C VAL A 78 -4.34 -0.04 -3.66
N HIS A 79 -5.03 -1.11 -4.06
CA HIS A 79 -4.41 -2.40 -4.36
C HIS A 79 -3.48 -2.33 -5.59
N GLN A 80 -3.80 -1.47 -6.56
CA GLN A 80 -2.96 -1.28 -7.75
C GLN A 80 -1.64 -0.60 -7.38
N ALA A 81 -1.67 0.38 -6.47
CA ALA A 81 -0.45 1.02 -5.97
C ALA A 81 0.50 0.03 -5.25
N LEU A 82 -0.04 -1.03 -4.64
CA LEU A 82 0.71 -2.08 -3.94
C LEU A 82 1.12 -3.27 -4.82
N ASN A 83 0.65 -3.34 -6.06
CA ASN A 83 0.88 -4.48 -6.93
C ASN A 83 2.21 -4.31 -7.71
N PRO A 84 3.22 -5.17 -7.51
CA PRO A 84 4.50 -5.05 -8.21
C PRO A 84 4.41 -5.29 -9.73
N ARG A 85 3.29 -5.85 -10.20
CA ARG A 85 2.97 -6.08 -11.62
C ARG A 85 2.01 -5.03 -12.17
N PHE A 86 1.75 -3.95 -11.43
CA PHE A 86 0.94 -2.87 -11.94
C PHE A 86 1.68 -2.14 -13.06
N GLU A 87 1.00 -2.00 -14.19
CA GLU A 87 1.45 -1.20 -15.32
C GLU A 87 0.55 0.02 -15.41
N ALA A 88 1.15 1.21 -15.32
CA ALA A 88 0.42 2.46 -15.39
C ALA A 88 -0.22 2.58 -16.79
N PRO A 89 -1.54 2.82 -16.90
CA PRO A 89 -2.17 3.02 -18.20
C PRO A 89 -1.62 4.30 -18.86
N ASP A 90 -1.53 4.28 -20.20
CA ASP A 90 -1.05 5.41 -21.00
C ASP A 90 -2.00 6.61 -21.02
N LYS A 91 -3.25 6.46 -20.56
CA LYS A 91 -4.25 7.53 -20.56
C LYS A 91 -4.47 8.14 -19.17
N PRO A 92 -4.43 9.48 -19.06
CA PRO A 92 -4.84 10.17 -17.84
C PRO A 92 -6.34 10.03 -17.59
N LEU A 93 -6.73 10.22 -16.33
CA LEU A 93 -8.10 10.08 -15.85
C LEU A 93 -9.07 11.09 -16.45
N SER A 94 -10.36 10.72 -16.41
CA SER A 94 -11.46 11.59 -16.79
C SER A 94 -11.43 12.93 -16.06
N LEU A 95 -11.83 14.00 -16.77
CA LEU A 95 -11.94 15.39 -16.28
C LEU A 95 -12.63 15.54 -14.92
N GLU A 96 -13.55 14.65 -14.54
CA GLU A 96 -14.20 14.64 -13.22
C GLU A 96 -13.22 14.42 -12.06
N MET A 97 -12.12 13.71 -12.28
CA MET A 97 -11.08 13.46 -11.26
C MET A 97 -10.14 14.66 -11.08
N LEU A 98 -10.02 15.49 -12.12
CA LEU A 98 -9.30 16.77 -12.04
C LEU A 98 -10.10 17.83 -11.24
N LYS A 99 -11.41 17.64 -11.04
CA LYS A 99 -12.27 18.55 -10.27
C LYS A 99 -12.12 18.44 -8.75
N LEU A 100 -11.35 17.46 -8.23
CA LEU A 100 -11.03 17.36 -6.80
C LEU A 100 -10.05 18.43 -6.30
N SER A 101 -9.77 19.44 -7.13
CA SER A 101 -9.04 20.65 -6.75
C SER A 101 -9.64 21.32 -5.50
N ASN A 102 -8.97 21.09 -4.37
CA ASN A 102 -8.75 22.05 -3.30
C ASN A 102 -9.92 22.52 -2.40
N ARG A 103 -10.82 21.65 -1.91
CA ARG A 103 -11.70 22.11 -0.80
C ARG A 103 -11.82 21.28 0.48
N ASP A 104 -11.47 20.00 0.54
CA ASP A 104 -11.37 19.34 1.86
C ASP A 104 -10.59 18.02 1.84
N VAL A 105 -9.29 18.05 1.59
CA VAL A 105 -8.45 16.84 1.71
C VAL A 105 -8.49 16.27 3.13
N ASP A 106 -8.51 17.14 4.14
CA ASP A 106 -8.59 16.70 5.53
C ASP A 106 -9.94 16.02 5.80
N GLY A 107 -11.02 16.53 5.23
CA GLY A 107 -12.34 15.90 5.17
C GLY A 107 -12.33 14.57 4.41
N LEU A 108 -11.62 14.47 3.28
CA LEU A 108 -11.43 13.20 2.57
C LEU A 108 -10.71 12.20 3.48
N ARG A 109 -9.59 12.57 4.12
CA ARG A 109 -8.87 11.69 5.07
C ARG A 109 -9.74 11.27 6.25
N LYS A 110 -10.52 12.21 6.82
CA LYS A 110 -11.51 11.94 7.88
C LYS A 110 -12.64 11.03 7.39
N SER A 111 -13.01 11.11 6.12
CA SER A 111 -14.05 10.27 5.51
C SER A 111 -13.56 8.87 5.16
N VAL A 112 -12.28 8.68 4.78
CA VAL A 112 -11.71 7.37 4.40
C VAL A 112 -11.90 6.34 5.51
N ALA A 113 -11.75 6.75 6.77
CA ALA A 113 -11.98 5.89 7.92
C ALA A 113 -13.41 5.34 8.04
N LYS A 114 -14.39 6.00 7.42
CA LYS A 114 -15.82 5.67 7.45
C LYS A 114 -16.31 5.02 6.15
N LEU A 115 -15.47 4.91 5.13
CA LEU A 115 -15.87 4.31 3.85
C LEU A 115 -16.12 2.81 4.05
N SER A 116 -17.36 2.38 3.78
CA SER A 116 -17.76 0.97 3.84
C SER A 116 -16.99 0.10 2.84
N ASN A 117 -16.55 0.68 1.73
CA ASN A 117 -15.71 0.07 0.69
C ASN A 117 -14.26 0.60 0.71
N GLY A 118 -13.82 1.19 1.82
CA GLY A 118 -12.48 1.74 1.99
C GLY A 118 -11.39 0.67 2.21
N PRO A 119 -10.11 1.09 2.24
CA PRO A 119 -8.98 0.18 2.39
C PRO A 119 -9.02 -0.62 3.70
N ARG A 120 -9.52 -0.02 4.79
CA ARG A 120 -9.66 -0.70 6.09
C ARG A 120 -10.74 -1.77 6.08
N ALA A 121 -11.84 -1.53 5.38
CA ALA A 121 -12.93 -2.49 5.24
C ALA A 121 -12.49 -3.69 4.37
N ALA A 122 -11.81 -3.41 3.25
CA ALA A 122 -11.18 -4.44 2.42
C ALA A 122 -10.18 -5.28 3.24
N LEU A 123 -9.28 -4.64 3.98
CA LEU A 123 -8.36 -5.32 4.91
C LEU A 123 -9.09 -6.21 5.90
N ALA A 124 -10.12 -5.69 6.58
CA ALA A 124 -10.88 -6.46 7.54
C ALA A 124 -11.49 -7.73 6.92
N GLN A 125 -12.10 -7.61 5.74
CA GLN A 125 -12.75 -8.73 5.07
C GLN A 125 -11.75 -9.75 4.55
N GLN A 126 -10.69 -9.31 3.87
CA GLN A 126 -9.66 -10.22 3.34
C GLN A 126 -8.91 -10.92 4.47
N LEU A 127 -8.60 -10.21 5.55
CA LEU A 127 -7.95 -10.78 6.72
C LEU A 127 -8.82 -11.84 7.41
N ARG A 128 -10.14 -11.61 7.57
CA ARG A 128 -11.08 -12.63 8.08
C ARG A 128 -11.07 -13.87 7.19
N ARG A 129 -11.18 -13.67 5.88
CA ARG A 129 -11.21 -14.76 4.90
C ARG A 129 -9.95 -15.60 4.95
N LEU A 130 -8.77 -14.96 4.97
CA LEU A 130 -7.47 -15.63 4.96
C LEU A 130 -7.17 -16.33 6.29
N LEU A 131 -7.55 -15.74 7.43
CA LEU A 131 -7.40 -16.43 8.72
C LEU A 131 -8.26 -17.70 8.76
N ALA A 132 -9.52 -17.61 8.33
CA ALA A 132 -10.43 -18.76 8.28
C ALA A 132 -9.92 -19.86 7.32
N ALA A 133 -9.47 -19.48 6.13
CA ALA A 133 -8.95 -20.42 5.13
C ALA A 133 -7.68 -21.15 5.59
N ASN A 134 -6.84 -20.50 6.40
CA ASN A 134 -5.60 -21.08 6.91
C ASN A 134 -5.74 -21.70 8.32
N GLY A 135 -6.93 -21.66 8.94
CA GLY A 135 -7.12 -22.11 10.32
C GLY A 135 -6.28 -21.35 11.36
N LEU A 136 -5.84 -20.12 11.02
CA LEU A 136 -4.95 -19.33 11.86
C LEU A 136 -5.73 -18.50 12.88
N THR A 137 -5.24 -18.47 14.12
CA THR A 137 -5.76 -17.57 15.15
C THR A 137 -5.04 -16.23 15.09
N VAL A 138 -5.68 -15.19 15.63
CA VAL A 138 -5.06 -13.85 15.73
C VAL A 138 -3.84 -13.86 16.65
N ALA A 139 -3.88 -14.64 17.72
CA ALA A 139 -2.74 -14.79 18.62
C ALA A 139 -1.55 -15.47 17.92
N ALA A 140 -1.82 -16.51 17.12
CA ALA A 140 -0.79 -17.20 16.34
C ALA A 140 -0.16 -16.26 15.30
N LEU A 141 -0.99 -15.59 14.47
CA LEU A 141 -0.50 -14.64 13.47
C LEU A 141 0.30 -13.51 14.12
N GLY A 142 -0.22 -12.94 15.21
CA GLY A 142 0.46 -11.85 15.91
C GLY A 142 1.81 -12.24 16.50
N GLY A 143 1.89 -13.44 17.08
CA GLY A 143 3.15 -14.00 17.58
C GLY A 143 4.16 -14.25 16.46
N GLU A 144 3.72 -14.76 15.32
CA GLU A 144 4.58 -15.02 14.15
C GLU A 144 5.19 -13.76 13.56
N ILE A 145 4.39 -12.72 13.37
CA ILE A 145 4.83 -11.49 12.67
C ILE A 145 5.27 -10.37 13.62
N GLY A 146 5.32 -10.64 14.94
CA GLY A 146 5.72 -9.67 15.96
C GLY A 146 4.76 -8.49 16.11
N ILE A 147 3.47 -8.66 15.77
CA ILE A 147 2.43 -7.62 15.90
C ILE A 147 1.49 -8.00 17.04
N ALA A 148 1.19 -7.04 17.93
CA ALA A 148 0.27 -7.26 19.02
C ALA A 148 -1.09 -7.80 18.52
N PRO A 149 -1.64 -8.88 19.11
CA PRO A 149 -2.94 -9.44 18.73
C PRO A 149 -4.07 -8.41 18.73
N SER A 150 -4.00 -7.41 19.62
CA SER A 150 -4.96 -6.30 19.69
C SER A 150 -4.96 -5.42 18.44
N THR A 151 -3.82 -5.23 17.78
CA THR A 151 -3.72 -4.50 16.50
C THR A 151 -4.42 -5.26 15.40
N ILE A 152 -4.15 -6.56 15.28
CA ILE A 152 -4.82 -7.45 14.31
C ILE A 152 -6.33 -7.47 14.56
N GLN A 153 -6.76 -7.49 15.82
CA GLN A 153 -8.18 -7.44 16.18
C GLN A 153 -8.87 -6.13 15.78
N LYS A 154 -8.16 -5.00 15.83
CA LYS A 154 -8.67 -3.73 15.31
C LYS A 154 -8.69 -3.72 13.77
N CYS A 155 -7.73 -4.36 13.10
CA CYS A 155 -7.77 -4.56 11.64
C CYS A 155 -8.98 -5.41 11.24
N LEU A 156 -9.24 -6.51 11.95
CA LEU A 156 -10.43 -7.35 11.75
C LEU A 156 -11.75 -6.64 12.03
N LYS A 157 -11.75 -5.51 12.74
CA LYS A 157 -12.94 -4.65 12.94
C LYS A 157 -13.02 -3.50 11.92
N GLY A 158 -12.02 -3.34 11.07
CA GLY A 158 -11.92 -2.22 10.12
C GLY A 158 -11.61 -0.87 10.78
N THR A 159 -11.24 -0.85 12.07
CA THR A 159 -11.03 0.39 12.82
C THR A 159 -9.57 0.85 12.83
N GLN A 160 -8.63 -0.07 12.59
CA GLN A 160 -7.21 0.23 12.55
C GLN A 160 -6.79 0.81 11.19
N ASN A 161 -6.10 1.94 11.21
CA ASN A 161 -5.25 2.35 10.10
C ASN A 161 -3.86 1.77 10.32
N VAL A 162 -3.31 1.09 9.31
CA VAL A 162 -1.97 0.49 9.36
C VAL A 162 -1.08 1.09 8.30
N THR A 163 0.24 0.96 8.47
CA THR A 163 1.20 1.33 7.44
C THR A 163 1.35 0.24 6.40
N VAL A 164 1.95 0.55 5.25
CA VAL A 164 2.22 -0.47 4.22
C VAL A 164 3.21 -1.53 4.70
N GLU A 165 4.15 -1.18 5.59
CA GLU A 165 5.04 -2.17 6.23
C GLU A 165 4.27 -3.11 7.18
N THR A 166 3.34 -2.59 7.98
CA THR A 166 2.48 -3.43 8.82
C THR A 166 1.57 -4.31 7.96
N LEU A 167 1.07 -3.79 6.84
CA LEU A 167 0.31 -4.56 5.85
C LEU A 167 1.18 -5.68 5.23
N GLU A 168 2.44 -5.39 4.91
CA GLU A 168 3.42 -6.35 4.40
C GLU A 168 3.73 -7.45 5.42
N ALA A 169 3.91 -7.10 6.70
CA ALA A 169 4.10 -8.09 7.76
C ALA A 169 2.88 -9.01 7.92
N ILE A 170 1.66 -8.47 7.91
CA ILE A 170 0.42 -9.27 7.94
C ILE A 170 0.34 -10.19 6.72
N ALA A 171 0.66 -9.67 5.53
CA ALA A 171 0.64 -10.45 4.30
C ALA A 171 1.68 -11.59 4.32
N HIS A 172 2.86 -11.32 4.87
CA HIS A 172 3.92 -12.30 5.05
C HIS A 172 3.47 -13.47 5.94
N GLY A 173 2.89 -13.21 7.11
CA GLY A 173 2.38 -14.26 8.00
C GLY A 173 1.15 -15.02 7.45
N LEU A 174 0.52 -14.49 6.40
CA LEU A 174 -0.58 -15.16 5.68
C LEU A 174 -0.12 -15.83 4.39
N GLY A 175 1.16 -15.71 4.01
CA GLY A 175 1.69 -16.26 2.77
C GLY A 175 1.12 -15.63 1.48
N VAL A 176 0.66 -14.37 1.54
CA VAL A 176 0.09 -13.65 0.39
C VAL A 176 0.87 -12.37 0.09
N ALA A 177 0.64 -11.78 -1.09
CA ALA A 177 1.19 -10.47 -1.42
C ALA A 177 0.39 -9.33 -0.74
N PRO A 178 1.01 -8.19 -0.37
CA PRO A 178 0.34 -7.11 0.38
C PRO A 178 -0.91 -6.55 -0.31
N PHE A 179 -0.91 -6.45 -1.64
CA PHE A 179 -2.06 -5.93 -2.38
C PHE A 179 -3.31 -6.82 -2.26
N VAL A 180 -3.15 -8.13 -1.99
CA VAL A 180 -4.27 -9.07 -1.81
C VAL A 180 -5.15 -8.66 -0.63
N LEU A 181 -4.54 -8.12 0.42
CA LEU A 181 -5.25 -7.71 1.63
C LEU A 181 -6.15 -6.50 1.42
N VAL A 182 -5.97 -5.73 0.35
CA VAL A 182 -6.79 -4.53 0.07
C VAL A 182 -7.47 -4.60 -1.29
N LEU A 183 -7.59 -5.81 -1.85
CA LEU A 183 -8.42 -6.03 -3.03
C LEU A 183 -9.87 -5.62 -2.73
N PRO A 184 -10.57 -4.98 -3.68
CA PRO A 184 -11.98 -4.69 -3.55
C PRO A 184 -12.72 -5.99 -3.27
N THR A 185 -13.67 -5.92 -2.35
CA THR A 185 -14.56 -7.01 -2.07
C THR A 185 -15.91 -6.65 -2.65
N ASP A 186 -16.45 -7.54 -3.47
CA ASP A 186 -17.82 -7.42 -3.93
C ASP A 186 -18.73 -7.46 -2.69
N THR A 187 -19.50 -6.40 -2.50
CA THR A 187 -20.61 -6.35 -1.54
C THR A 187 -21.84 -6.99 -2.13
#